data_AF-A0A948QCA0-F1
#
_entry.id   AF-A0A948QCA0-F1
#
_cell.length_a   1.000
_cell.length_b   1.000
_cell.length_c   1.000
_cell.angle_alpha   90.00
_cell.angle_beta   90.00
_cell.angle_gamma   90.00
#
_symmetry.space_group_name_H-M   'P 1'
#
loop_
_entity.id
_entity.type
_entity.pdbx_description
1 polymer ?
#
loop_
_entity_poly.entity_id
_entity_poly.type
_entity_poly.pdbx_seq_one_letter_code
_entity_poly.pdbx_strand_id
1 'polypeptide(L)'
;MADEEKELNDELEALRGERESLKQEKEVLNSELEARKTTIGELQEALAARDTEIAGLKQTIAEAEGKLAEINDSLSQAVASYREMVAAAHPEIPPELIAGDSVEAVDESLQSARTLVDRVRQGIEEETSRTRVPAGAPQRAPLDLSVLSPREKIEYAIGGKR
;
A
#
# COMPACT_ATOMS: atom_id res chain seq x y z
N MET A 1 44.68 -93.09 -1.03
CA MET A 1 43.62 -93.64 -1.90
C MET A 1 42.26 -93.54 -1.22
N ALA A 2 41.89 -94.43 -0.28
CA ALA A 2 40.56 -94.37 0.36
C ALA A 2 40.35 -93.15 1.30
N ASP A 3 41.37 -92.74 2.05
CA ASP A 3 41.26 -91.58 2.95
C ASP A 3 41.23 -90.24 2.20
N GLU A 4 42.04 -90.11 1.14
CA GLU A 4 42.04 -88.94 0.25
C GLU A 4 40.72 -88.79 -0.53
N GLU A 5 40.14 -89.91 -0.98
CA GLU A 5 38.83 -89.91 -1.66
C GLU A 5 37.70 -89.47 -0.72
N LYS A 6 37.79 -89.86 0.57
CA LYS A 6 36.85 -89.42 1.59
C LYS A 6 36.98 -87.94 1.91
N GLU A 7 38.21 -87.45 2.09
CA GLU A 7 38.49 -86.03 2.36
C GLU A 7 38.03 -85.12 1.22
N LEU A 8 38.28 -85.53 -0.03
CA LEU A 8 37.77 -84.83 -1.22
C LEU A 8 36.23 -84.84 -1.29
N ASN A 9 35.58 -85.93 -0.87
CA ASN A 9 34.13 -86.00 -0.87
C ASN A 9 33.50 -85.10 0.21
N ASP A 10 34.12 -85.03 1.39
CA ASP A 10 33.70 -84.14 2.47
C ASP A 10 33.87 -82.65 2.08
N GLU A 11 34.97 -82.30 1.39
CA GLU A 11 35.19 -80.95 0.84
C GLU A 11 34.19 -80.60 -0.27
N LEU A 12 33.86 -81.55 -1.15
CA LEU A 12 32.83 -81.37 -2.18
C LEU A 12 31.44 -81.15 -1.59
N GLU A 13 31.11 -81.83 -0.49
CA GLU A 13 29.83 -81.61 0.22
C GLU A 13 29.80 -80.22 0.88
N ALA A 14 30.90 -79.78 1.50
CA ALA A 14 31.01 -78.44 2.08
C ALA A 14 30.85 -77.34 1.02
N LEU A 15 31.55 -77.46 -0.12
CA LEU A 15 31.45 -76.51 -1.24
C LEU A 15 30.04 -76.49 -1.86
N ARG A 16 29.35 -77.64 -1.91
CA ARG A 16 27.94 -77.69 -2.35
C ARG A 16 27.02 -76.95 -1.40
N GLY A 17 27.22 -77.10 -0.09
CA GLY A 17 26.47 -76.37 0.93
C GLY A 17 26.68 -74.86 0.82
N GLU A 18 27.92 -74.41 0.67
CA GLU A 18 28.25 -73.00 0.47
C GLU A 18 27.63 -72.45 -0.82
N ARG A 19 27.74 -73.18 -1.94
CA ARG A 19 27.14 -72.78 -3.21
C ARG A 19 25.62 -72.62 -3.11
N GLU A 20 24.95 -73.51 -2.39
CA GLU A 20 23.50 -73.44 -2.19
C GLU A 20 23.13 -72.22 -1.33
N SER A 21 23.88 -71.95 -0.25
CA SER A 21 23.69 -70.75 0.58
C SER A 21 23.88 -69.46 -0.23
N LEU A 22 24.96 -69.37 -1.02
CA LEU A 22 25.23 -68.20 -1.88
C LEU A 22 24.15 -68.01 -2.96
N LYS A 23 23.60 -69.11 -3.47
CA LYS A 23 22.50 -69.05 -4.44
C LYS A 23 21.23 -68.50 -3.79
N GLN A 24 20.88 -68.95 -2.59
CA GLN A 24 19.73 -68.44 -1.84
C GLN A 24 19.90 -66.96 -1.49
N GLU A 25 21.08 -66.55 -1.01
CA GLU A 25 21.38 -65.15 -0.73
C GLU A 25 21.25 -64.28 -1.99
N LYS A 26 21.76 -64.74 -3.14
CA LYS A 26 21.62 -64.04 -4.42
C LYS A 26 20.14 -63.88 -4.84
N GLU A 27 19.32 -64.90 -4.64
CA GLU A 27 17.89 -64.84 -4.95
C GLU A 27 17.17 -63.81 -4.05
N VAL A 28 17.49 -63.78 -2.75
CA VAL A 28 16.98 -62.78 -1.81
C VAL A 28 17.41 -61.37 -2.23
N LEU A 29 18.70 -61.14 -2.46
CA LEU A 29 19.22 -59.83 -2.90
C LEU A 29 18.59 -59.37 -4.20
N ASN A 30 18.36 -60.27 -5.15
CA ASN A 30 17.69 -59.94 -6.41
C ASN A 30 16.23 -59.53 -6.17
N SER A 31 15.53 -60.20 -5.26
CA SER A 31 14.16 -59.83 -4.88
C SER A 31 14.10 -58.45 -4.22
N GLU A 32 15.05 -58.14 -3.33
CA GLU A 32 15.14 -56.82 -2.68
C GLU A 32 15.49 -55.71 -3.67
N LEU A 33 16.35 -55.99 -4.64
CA LEU A 33 16.74 -55.05 -5.69
C LEU A 33 15.54 -54.69 -6.57
N GLU A 34 14.75 -55.69 -7.00
CA GLU A 34 13.53 -55.45 -7.76
C GLU A 34 12.48 -54.68 -6.93
N ALA A 35 12.30 -55.01 -5.65
CA ALA A 35 11.42 -54.24 -4.77
C ALA A 35 11.86 -52.77 -4.65
N ARG A 36 13.16 -52.51 -4.47
CA ARG A 36 13.71 -51.16 -4.41
C ARG A 36 13.54 -50.40 -5.73
N LYS A 37 13.71 -51.05 -6.88
CA LYS A 37 13.47 -50.44 -8.20
C LYS A 37 12.03 -49.98 -8.34
N THR A 38 11.07 -50.80 -7.91
CA THR A 38 9.65 -50.43 -7.92
C THR A 38 9.41 -49.21 -7.05
N THR A 39 9.91 -49.19 -5.81
CA THR A 39 9.77 -48.02 -4.93
C THR A 39 10.43 -46.76 -5.49
N ILE A 40 11.58 -46.88 -6.15
CA ILE A 40 12.23 -45.74 -6.82
C ILE A 40 11.33 -45.19 -7.94
N GLY A 41 10.72 -46.07 -8.75
CA GLY A 41 9.78 -45.65 -9.79
C GLY A 41 8.58 -44.90 -9.22
N GLU A 42 7.95 -45.43 -8.17
CA GLU A 42 6.83 -44.80 -7.48
C GLU A 42 7.20 -43.42 -6.91
N LEU A 43 8.38 -43.30 -6.30
CA LEU A 43 8.88 -42.02 -5.78
C LEU A 43 9.17 -41.02 -6.89
N GLN A 44 9.69 -41.46 -8.04
CA GLN A 44 9.92 -40.60 -9.20
C GLN A 44 8.61 -40.07 -9.78
N GLU A 45 7.59 -40.92 -9.89
CA GLU A 45 6.25 -40.50 -10.33
C GLU A 45 5.63 -39.51 -9.34
N ALA A 46 5.73 -39.78 -8.04
CA ALA A 46 5.25 -38.88 -7.00
C ALA A 46 5.95 -37.53 -7.03
N LEU A 47 7.27 -37.50 -7.24
CA LEU A 47 8.03 -36.26 -7.38
C LEU A 47 7.59 -35.47 -8.62
N ALA A 48 7.45 -36.12 -9.77
CA ALA A 48 6.99 -35.46 -11.00
C ALA A 48 5.57 -34.86 -10.85
N ALA A 49 4.68 -35.56 -10.14
CA ALA A 49 3.34 -35.05 -9.83
C ALA A 49 3.41 -33.79 -8.94
N ARG A 50 4.27 -33.80 -7.92
CA ARG A 50 4.45 -32.62 -7.03
C ARG A 50 5.11 -31.46 -7.75
N ASP A 51 6.07 -31.70 -8.63
CA ASP A 51 6.68 -30.63 -9.44
C ASP A 51 5.64 -29.95 -10.34
N THR A 52 4.73 -30.74 -10.92
CA THR A 52 3.61 -30.21 -11.72
C THR A 52 2.65 -29.37 -10.87
N GLU A 53 2.30 -29.84 -9.67
CA GLU A 53 1.45 -29.09 -8.74
C GLU A 53 2.12 -27.78 -8.29
N ILE A 54 3.41 -27.81 -7.94
CA ILE A 54 4.19 -26.63 -7.56
C ILE A 54 4.22 -25.61 -8.70
N ALA A 55 4.40 -26.06 -9.94
CA ALA A 55 4.35 -25.17 -11.11
C ALA A 55 2.97 -24.51 -11.26
N GLY A 56 1.89 -25.29 -11.08
CA GLY A 56 0.52 -24.77 -11.11
C GLY A 56 0.25 -23.74 -10.00
N LEU A 57 0.66 -24.03 -8.77
CA LEU A 57 0.52 -23.10 -7.65
C LEU A 57 1.30 -21.80 -7.86
N LYS A 58 2.52 -21.88 -8.39
CA LYS A 58 3.32 -20.69 -8.75
C LYS A 58 2.63 -19.82 -9.79
N GLN A 59 2.01 -20.44 -10.80
CA GLN A 59 1.23 -19.70 -11.79
C GLN A 59 0.02 -19.01 -11.14
N THR A 60 -0.74 -19.71 -10.30
CA THR A 60 -1.89 -19.11 -9.60
C THR A 60 -1.48 -17.95 -8.70
N ILE A 61 -0.34 -18.04 -8.02
CA ILE A 61 0.21 -16.93 -7.22
C ILE A 61 0.52 -15.73 -8.11
N ALA A 62 1.23 -15.92 -9.22
CA ALA A 62 1.56 -14.83 -10.14
C ALA A 62 0.31 -14.15 -10.72
N GLU A 63 -0.73 -14.93 -11.07
CA GLU A 63 -2.01 -14.39 -11.53
C GLU A 63 -2.75 -13.61 -10.44
N ALA A 64 -2.71 -14.08 -9.19
CA ALA A 64 -3.32 -13.39 -8.05
C ALA A 64 -2.59 -12.08 -7.72
N GLU A 65 -1.25 -12.07 -7.74
CA GLU A 65 -0.44 -10.88 -7.56
C GLU A 65 -0.71 -9.83 -8.63
N GLY A 66 -0.84 -10.25 -9.90
CA GLY A 66 -1.22 -9.37 -11.01
C GLY A 66 -2.59 -8.72 -10.78
N LYS A 67 -3.61 -9.51 -10.41
CA LYS A 67 -4.95 -8.99 -10.10
C LYS A 67 -4.95 -8.05 -8.91
N LEU A 68 -4.17 -8.34 -7.87
CA LEU A 68 -4.04 -7.45 -6.71
C LEU A 68 -3.42 -6.11 -7.07
N ALA A 69 -2.39 -6.11 -7.94
CA ALA A 69 -1.80 -4.87 -8.44
C ALA A 69 -2.83 -4.04 -9.23
N GLU A 70 -3.57 -4.66 -10.15
CA GLU A 70 -4.63 -3.99 -10.93
C GLU A 70 -5.74 -3.41 -10.04
N ILE A 71 -6.19 -4.16 -9.03
CA ILE A 71 -7.21 -3.70 -8.08
C ILE A 71 -6.68 -2.51 -7.25
N ASN A 72 -5.44 -2.58 -6.79
CA ASN A 72 -4.83 -1.49 -6.02
C ASN A 72 -4.69 -0.22 -6.87
N ASP A 73 -4.23 -0.34 -8.12
CA ASP A 73 -4.12 0.80 -9.03
C ASP A 73 -5.49 1.42 -9.30
N SER A 74 -6.51 0.59 -9.56
CA SER A 74 -7.89 1.05 -9.74
C SER A 74 -8.44 1.72 -8.49
N LEU A 75 -8.14 1.19 -7.30
CA LEU A 75 -8.57 1.79 -6.03
C LEU A 75 -7.91 3.15 -5.80
N SER A 76 -6.59 3.25 -6.03
CA SER A 76 -5.88 4.53 -5.93
C SER A 76 -6.43 5.58 -6.89
N GLN A 77 -6.75 5.20 -8.14
CA GLN A 77 -7.39 6.10 -9.11
C GLN A 77 -8.79 6.52 -8.68
N ALA A 78 -9.58 5.59 -8.12
CA ALA A 78 -10.92 5.88 -7.62
C ALA A 78 -10.87 6.86 -6.43
N VAL A 79 -9.96 6.66 -5.47
CA VAL A 79 -9.78 7.56 -4.33
C VAL A 79 -9.29 8.94 -4.77
N ALA A 80 -8.37 9.00 -5.74
CA ALA A 80 -7.92 10.28 -6.30
C ALA A 80 -9.07 11.05 -6.97
N SER A 81 -9.88 10.36 -7.78
CA SER A 81 -11.07 10.94 -8.43
C SER A 81 -12.11 11.41 -7.40
N TYR A 82 -12.31 10.63 -6.33
CA TYR A 82 -13.18 10.99 -5.22
C TYR A 82 -12.70 12.27 -4.52
N ARG A 83 -11.40 12.35 -4.22
CA ARG A 83 -10.79 13.55 -3.62
C ARG A 83 -10.97 14.79 -4.49
N GLU A 84 -10.79 14.68 -5.81
CA GLU A 84 -11.03 15.78 -6.75
C GLU A 84 -12.49 16.23 -6.75
N MET A 85 -13.43 15.29 -6.74
CA MET A 85 -14.86 15.59 -6.65
C MET A 85 -15.21 16.31 -5.34
N VAL A 86 -14.67 15.84 -4.22
CA VAL A 86 -14.85 16.46 -2.90
C VAL A 86 -14.28 17.87 -2.87
N ALA A 87 -13.08 18.09 -3.41
CA ALA A 87 -12.48 19.42 -3.53
C ALA A 87 -13.32 20.36 -4.39
N ALA A 88 -13.83 19.87 -5.53
CA ALA A 88 -14.70 20.65 -6.42
C ALA A 88 -16.06 21.01 -5.75
N ALA A 89 -16.60 20.12 -4.92
CA ALA A 89 -17.83 20.35 -4.17
C ALA A 89 -17.66 21.34 -3.00
N HIS A 90 -16.42 21.60 -2.56
CA HIS A 90 -16.11 22.50 -1.46
C HIS A 90 -15.07 23.57 -1.81
N PRO A 91 -15.40 24.56 -2.67
CA PRO A 91 -14.46 25.61 -3.09
C PRO A 91 -13.94 26.50 -1.96
N GLU A 92 -14.66 26.55 -0.84
CA GLU A 92 -14.29 27.30 0.37
C GLU A 92 -13.09 26.67 1.11
N ILE A 93 -12.77 25.41 0.82
CA ILE A 93 -11.72 24.64 1.48
C ILE A 93 -10.56 24.49 0.49
N PRO A 94 -9.33 24.90 0.85
CA PRO A 94 -8.16 24.67 0.04
C PRO A 94 -7.97 23.17 -0.24
N PRO A 95 -7.73 22.76 -1.50
CA PRO A 95 -7.58 21.35 -1.87
C PRO A 95 -6.39 20.68 -1.16
N GLU A 96 -5.40 21.46 -0.72
CA GLU A 96 -4.24 20.97 0.03
C GLU A 96 -4.61 20.45 1.43
N LEU A 97 -5.78 20.82 1.96
CA LEU A 97 -6.29 20.34 3.25
C LEU A 97 -7.13 19.06 3.14
N ILE A 98 -7.37 18.56 1.93
CA ILE A 98 -8.15 17.35 1.67
C ILE A 98 -7.16 16.25 1.27
N ALA A 99 -6.62 15.54 2.25
CA ALA A 99 -5.60 14.51 2.07
C ALA A 99 -6.11 13.11 2.47
N GLY A 100 -5.42 12.07 2.00
CA GLY A 100 -5.74 10.67 2.32
C GLY A 100 -5.66 9.74 1.12
N ASP A 101 -5.37 8.47 1.41
CA ASP A 101 -5.28 7.38 0.43
C ASP A 101 -6.48 6.41 0.52
N SER A 102 -7.46 6.72 1.38
CA SER A 102 -8.75 6.03 1.45
C SER A 102 -9.89 7.06 1.51
N VAL A 103 -11.12 6.60 1.25
CA VAL A 103 -12.32 7.45 1.32
C VAL A 103 -12.50 8.01 2.73
N GLU A 104 -12.33 7.17 3.75
CA GLU A 104 -12.44 7.55 5.16
C GLU A 104 -11.42 8.61 5.55
N ALA A 105 -10.16 8.45 5.10
CA ALA A 105 -9.12 9.43 5.36
C ALA A 105 -9.43 10.79 4.69
N VAL A 106 -9.95 10.77 3.47
CA VAL A 106 -10.39 11.98 2.76
C VAL A 106 -11.53 12.68 3.51
N ASP A 107 -12.51 11.93 4.00
CA ASP A 107 -13.64 12.45 4.77
C ASP A 107 -13.22 13.07 6.11
N GLU A 108 -12.33 12.40 6.85
CA GLU A 108 -11.77 12.92 8.11
C GLU A 108 -10.96 14.21 7.87
N SER A 109 -10.16 14.23 6.80
CA SER A 109 -9.38 15.41 6.40
C SER A 109 -10.31 16.57 6.05
N LEU A 110 -11.38 16.32 5.29
CA LEU A 110 -12.38 17.32 4.93
C LEU A 110 -13.08 17.89 6.18
N GLN A 111 -13.47 17.04 7.12
CA GLN A 111 -14.09 17.48 8.36
C GLN A 111 -13.14 18.37 9.17
N SER A 112 -11.88 17.95 9.30
CA SER A 112 -10.85 18.73 9.98
C SER A 112 -10.63 20.08 9.29
N ALA A 113 -10.53 20.09 7.96
CA ALA A 113 -10.36 21.30 7.17
C ALA A 113 -11.52 22.29 7.35
N ARG A 114 -12.77 21.81 7.38
CA ARG A 114 -13.95 22.65 7.68
C ARG A 114 -13.82 23.35 9.02
N THR A 115 -13.48 22.61 10.08
CA THR A 115 -13.34 23.21 11.41
C THR A 115 -12.24 24.26 11.49
N LEU A 116 -11.15 24.09 10.72
CA LEU A 116 -10.06 25.05 10.64
C LEU A 116 -10.51 26.33 9.91
N VAL A 117 -11.18 26.18 8.76
CA VAL A 117 -11.70 27.33 7.99
C VAL A 117 -12.72 28.12 8.82
N ASP A 118 -13.63 27.44 9.53
CA ASP A 118 -14.60 28.12 10.40
C ASP A 118 -13.93 28.90 11.54
N ARG A 119 -12.90 28.31 12.16
CA ARG A 119 -12.13 28.98 13.21
C ARG A 119 -11.37 30.19 12.67
N VAL A 120 -10.76 30.08 11.48
CA VAL A 120 -10.05 31.20 10.83
C VAL A 120 -11.03 32.33 10.50
N ARG A 121 -12.22 32.00 9.97
CA ARG A 121 -13.28 32.99 9.70
C ARG A 121 -13.69 33.72 10.97
N GLN A 122 -13.98 33.00 12.06
CA GLN A 122 -14.32 33.60 13.36
C GLN A 122 -13.21 34.52 13.87
N GLY A 123 -11.95 34.09 13.81
CA GLY A 123 -10.81 34.91 14.24
C GLY A 123 -10.66 36.20 13.43
N ILE A 124 -10.84 36.13 12.10
CA ILE A 124 -10.78 37.31 11.24
C ILE A 124 -11.95 38.27 11.53
N GLU A 125 -13.15 37.78 11.80
CA GLU A 125 -14.31 38.60 12.18
C GLU A 125 -14.11 39.30 13.54
N GLU A 126 -13.54 38.60 14.52
CA GLU A 126 -13.16 39.19 15.81
C GLU A 126 -12.07 40.27 15.64
N GLU A 127 -11.09 40.05 14.77
CA GLU A 127 -10.02 41.01 14.52
C GLU A 127 -10.52 42.23 13.73
N THR A 128 -11.33 42.03 12.69
CA THR A 128 -11.92 43.12 11.91
C THR A 128 -12.94 43.93 12.71
N SER A 129 -13.68 43.32 13.64
CA SER A 129 -14.57 44.05 14.54
C SER A 129 -13.81 44.91 15.56
N ARG A 130 -12.68 44.41 16.09
CA ARG A 130 -11.78 45.20 16.97
C ARG A 130 -11.11 46.36 16.26
N THR A 131 -10.77 46.18 14.98
CA THR A 131 -10.05 47.17 14.18
C THR A 131 -10.99 48.14 13.45
N ARG A 132 -12.32 47.92 13.52
CA ARG A 132 -13.32 48.82 12.95
C ARG A 132 -13.35 50.14 13.72
N VAL A 133 -12.63 51.13 13.19
CA VAL A 133 -12.66 52.50 13.69
C VAL A 133 -14.08 53.05 13.49
N PRO A 134 -14.74 53.64 14.51
CA PRO A 134 -16.04 54.27 14.33
C PRO A 134 -15.94 55.35 13.25
N ALA A 135 -16.82 55.30 12.25
CA ALA A 135 -17.01 56.37 11.28
C ALA A 135 -17.60 57.59 12.00
N GLY A 136 -16.77 58.30 12.77
CA GLY A 136 -17.19 59.30 13.75
C GLY A 136 -16.46 60.63 13.65
N ALA A 137 -15.61 60.83 12.65
CA ALA A 137 -15.24 62.18 12.28
C ALA A 137 -16.33 62.71 11.33
N PRO A 138 -17.19 63.67 11.75
CA PRO A 138 -18.12 64.29 10.83
C PRO A 138 -17.34 64.82 9.62
N GLN A 139 -17.88 64.62 8.42
CA GLN A 139 -17.33 65.29 7.24
C GLN A 139 -17.20 66.77 7.59
N ARG A 140 -16.00 67.34 7.41
CA ARG A 140 -15.82 68.79 7.58
C ARG A 140 -16.82 69.44 6.65
N ALA A 141 -17.84 70.08 7.23
CA ALA A 141 -18.72 70.94 6.46
C ALA A 141 -17.80 71.93 5.72
N PRO A 142 -17.84 71.99 4.38
CA PRO A 142 -17.08 73.00 3.66
C PRO A 142 -17.55 74.36 4.19
N LEU A 143 -16.59 75.19 4.64
CA LEU A 143 -16.90 76.54 5.09
C LEU A 143 -17.62 77.25 3.93
N ASP A 144 -18.85 77.69 4.18
CA ASP A 144 -19.63 78.37 3.15
C ASP A 144 -19.06 79.78 2.92
N LEU A 145 -18.20 79.90 1.92
CA LEU A 145 -17.61 81.17 1.53
C LEU A 145 -18.60 82.05 0.76
N SER A 146 -19.79 81.58 0.39
CA SER A 146 -20.75 82.37 -0.39
C SER A 146 -21.34 83.55 0.38
N VAL A 147 -21.35 83.45 1.72
CA VAL A 147 -21.85 84.48 2.64
C VAL A 147 -20.85 85.62 2.88
N LEU A 148 -19.58 85.43 2.49
CA LEU A 148 -18.52 86.44 2.64
C LEU A 148 -18.45 87.37 1.42
N SER A 149 -18.35 88.66 1.69
CA SER A 149 -18.11 89.67 0.65
C SER A 149 -16.74 89.45 -0.02
N PRO A 150 -16.52 89.97 -1.24
CA PRO A 150 -15.24 89.86 -1.93
C PRO A 150 -14.03 90.33 -1.10
N ARG A 151 -14.20 91.33 -0.21
CA ARG A 151 -13.13 91.80 0.68
C ARG A 151 -12.81 90.79 1.78
N GLU A 152 -13.84 90.22 2.41
CA GLU A 152 -13.66 89.25 3.51
C GLU A 152 -13.06 87.92 3.02
N LYS A 153 -13.34 87.52 1.78
CA LYS A 153 -12.69 86.35 1.15
C LYS A 153 -11.19 86.53 0.99
N ILE A 154 -10.76 87.73 0.59
CA ILE A 154 -9.34 88.05 0.41
C ILE A 154 -8.66 88.08 1.78
N GLU A 155 -9.28 88.70 2.77
CA GLU A 155 -8.74 88.82 4.13
C GLU A 155 -8.59 87.46 4.83
N TYR A 156 -9.55 86.56 4.63
CA TYR A 156 -9.45 85.16 5.08
C TYR A 156 -8.31 84.41 4.39
N ALA A 157 -8.12 84.59 3.08
CA ALA A 157 -7.09 83.91 2.30
C ALA A 157 -5.66 84.35 2.64
N ILE A 158 -5.47 85.59 3.10
CA ILE A 158 -4.16 86.13 3.49
C ILE A 158 -3.82 85.90 4.98
N GLY A 159 -4.65 85.15 5.72
CA GLY A 159 -4.38 84.79 7.12
C GLY A 159 -4.57 85.95 8.11
N GLY A 160 -5.44 86.91 7.79
CA GLY A 160 -5.78 88.02 8.67
C GLY A 160 -6.43 87.52 9.98
N LYS A 161 -5.66 87.58 11.07
CA LYS A 161 -6.09 87.18 12.42
C LYS A 161 -7.24 88.05 12.92
N ARG A 162 -8.30 87.40 13.39
CA ARG A 162 -8.76 87.60 14.77
C ARG A 162 -8.78 86.27 15.48
#